data_AF-A0A9E2BAJ1-F1
#
_entry.id   AF-A0A9E2BAJ1-F1
#
_cell.length_a   1.000
_cell.length_b   1.000
_cell.length_c   1.000
_cell.angle_alpha   90.00
_cell.angle_beta   90.00
_cell.angle_gamma   90.00
#
_symmetry.space_group_name_H-M   'P 1'
#
loop_
_entity.id
_entity.type
_entity.pdbx_description
1 polymer ?
#
loop_
_entity_poly.entity_id
_entity_poly.type
_entity_poly.pdbx_seq_one_letter_code
_entity_poly.pdbx_strand_id
1 'polypeptide(L)'
;LPLFYLVGLITMLSNQRFQRLGDLAAGTLVISVPESAKPAAMQEVVPLAPATSLLRPEQTSIIEFLQRSNQLSEPRQQELANILEGITHEKGDKGVEQLRRIGAWFLGVR
;
A
#
# COMPACT_ATOMS: atom_id res chain seq x y z
N LEU A 1 16.97 46.70 -6.60
CA LEU A 1 15.73 45.93 -6.34
C LEU A 1 15.11 46.27 -4.96
N PRO A 2 14.77 47.54 -4.66
CA PRO A 2 14.14 47.91 -3.37
C PRO A 2 12.62 47.66 -3.33
N LEU A 3 11.95 47.58 -4.49
CA LEU A 3 10.50 47.41 -4.61
C LEU A 3 9.98 46.11 -3.98
N PHE A 4 10.68 44.99 -4.15
CA PHE A 4 10.25 43.70 -3.60
C PHE A 4 10.26 43.67 -2.06
N TYR A 5 11.18 44.41 -1.42
CA TYR A 5 11.19 44.55 0.03
C TYR A 5 10.01 45.38 0.53
N LEU A 6 9.65 46.44 -0.21
CA LEU A 6 8.51 47.30 0.12
C LEU A 6 7.19 46.50 0.05
N VAL A 7 7.02 45.68 -0.98
CA VAL A 7 5.84 44.80 -1.13
C VAL A 7 5.76 43.81 0.03
N GLY A 8 6.88 43.17 0.40
CA GLY A 8 6.94 42.29 1.58
C GLY A 8 6.56 43.00 2.88
N LEU A 9 7.01 44.25 3.07
CA LEU A 9 6.67 45.07 4.24
C LEU A 9 5.17 45.43 4.28
N ILE A 10 4.59 45.85 3.15
CA ILE A 10 3.16 46.16 3.03
C ILE A 10 2.32 44.92 3.32
N THR A 11 2.72 43.74 2.84
CA THR A 11 1.99 42.48 3.14
C THR A 11 2.01 42.12 4.62
N MET A 12 3.11 42.38 5.34
CA MET A 12 3.19 42.16 6.79
C MET A 12 2.34 43.16 7.58
N LEU A 13 2.29 44.43 7.16
CA LEU A 13 1.51 45.47 7.84
C LEU A 13 -0.01 45.34 7.59
N SER A 14 -0.42 44.78 6.45
CA SER A 14 -1.84 44.61 6.10
C SER A 14 -2.52 43.41 6.79
N ASN A 15 -1.78 42.61 7.56
CA ASN A 15 -2.30 41.46 8.28
C ASN A 15 -2.04 41.64 9.79
N GLN A 16 -3.07 41.51 10.63
CA GLN A 16 -2.99 41.71 12.09
C GLN A 16 -1.95 40.80 12.78
N ARG A 17 -1.55 39.71 12.09
CA ARG A 17 -0.61 38.70 12.57
C ARG A 17 0.82 38.87 12.03
N PHE A 18 1.12 39.89 11.22
CA PHE A 18 2.44 40.14 10.61
C PHE A 18 3.04 38.94 9.86
N GLN A 19 2.19 38.02 9.40
CA GLN A 19 2.60 36.80 8.71
C GLN A 19 3.06 37.12 7.28
N ARG A 20 4.18 36.53 6.86
CA ARG A 20 4.61 36.61 5.46
C ARG A 20 3.71 35.71 4.62
N LEU A 21 3.66 35.97 3.31
CA LEU A 21 3.02 35.07 2.33
C LEU A 21 3.50 33.61 2.47
N GLY A 22 4.76 33.39 2.85
CA GLY A 22 5.29 32.05 3.13
C GLY A 22 4.64 31.37 4.34
N ASP A 23 4.33 32.11 5.40
CA ASP A 23 3.65 31.56 6.59
C ASP A 23 2.19 31.21 6.29
N LEU A 24 1.53 31.99 5.44
CA LEU A 24 0.18 31.70 4.93
C LEU A 24 0.16 30.45 4.03
N ALA A 25 1.23 30.22 3.25
CA ALA A 25 1.37 29.02 2.42
C ALA A 25 1.84 27.78 3.21
N ALA A 26 2.53 27.97 4.34
CA ALA A 26 3.04 26.88 5.19
C ALA A 26 1.94 26.14 5.98
N GLY A 27 0.69 26.62 5.96
CA GLY A 27 -0.46 25.93 6.54
C GLY A 27 -0.90 24.68 5.76
N THR A 28 -0.29 24.38 4.62
CA THR A 28 -0.64 23.21 3.79
C THR A 28 0.55 22.27 3.63
N LEU A 29 0.41 21.05 4.15
CA LEU A 29 1.34 19.95 3.91
C LEU A 29 0.95 19.23 2.62
N VAL A 30 1.78 19.34 1.57
CA VAL A 30 1.58 18.58 0.33
C VAL A 30 2.22 17.21 0.50
N ILE A 31 1.41 16.18 0.71
CA ILE A 31 1.88 14.79 0.69
C ILE A 31 1.84 14.31 -0.77
N SER A 32 3.03 14.14 -1.36
CA SER A 32 3.15 13.46 -2.65
C SER A 32 2.98 11.96 -2.41
N VAL A 33 1.76 11.46 -2.58
CA VAL A 33 1.50 10.02 -2.62
C VAL A 33 1.82 9.57 -4.03
N PRO A 34 2.85 8.72 -4.25
CA PRO A 34 3.08 8.15 -5.57
C PRO A 34 1.84 7.39 -6.00
N GLU A 35 1.48 7.49 -7.28
CA GLU A 35 0.37 6.73 -7.85
C GLU A 35 0.57 5.26 -7.47
N SER A 36 -0.38 4.70 -6.73
CA SER A 36 -0.29 3.31 -6.28
C SER A 36 -0.13 2.45 -7.52
N ALA A 37 0.97 1.69 -7.59
CA ALA A 37 1.23 0.80 -8.69
C ALA A 37 -0.04 0.00 -8.98
N LYS A 38 -0.55 0.10 -10.21
CA LYS A 38 -1.72 -0.67 -10.64
C LYS A 38 -1.53 -2.11 -10.17
N PRO A 39 -2.56 -2.76 -9.59
CA PRO A 39 -2.46 -4.15 -9.20
C PRO A 39 -1.89 -4.90 -10.39
N ALA A 40 -0.68 -5.44 -10.23
CA ALA A 40 -0.05 -6.14 -11.33
C ALA A 40 -1.02 -7.26 -11.73
N ALA A 41 -1.24 -7.40 -13.04
CA ALA A 41 -2.15 -8.39 -13.60
C ALA A 41 -1.89 -9.71 -12.86
N MET A 42 -2.90 -10.17 -12.11
CA MET A 42 -2.76 -11.35 -11.29
C MET A 42 -2.32 -12.47 -12.24
N GLN A 43 -1.19 -13.11 -11.93
CA GLN A 43 -0.77 -14.28 -12.71
C GLN A 43 -1.95 -15.24 -12.77
N GLU A 44 -2.20 -15.83 -13.94
CA GLU A 44 -3.25 -16.83 -14.15
C GLU A 44 -2.94 -18.05 -13.27
N VAL A 45 -3.41 -17.99 -12.03
CA VAL A 45 -3.20 -19.01 -11.01
C VAL A 45 -4.53 -19.73 -10.83
N VAL A 46 -4.50 -21.06 -10.93
CA VAL A 46 -5.70 -21.90 -10.79
C VAL A 46 -6.23 -21.79 -9.36
N PRO A 47 -7.42 -21.22 -9.13
CA PRO A 47 -7.98 -21.02 -7.80
C PRO A 47 -8.11 -22.35 -7.04
N LEU A 48 -7.78 -22.34 -5.76
CA LEU A 48 -7.94 -23.51 -4.90
C LEU A 48 -8.73 -23.13 -3.65
N ALA A 49 -9.82 -23.84 -3.38
CA ALA A 49 -10.57 -23.66 -2.15
C ALA A 49 -9.71 -24.10 -0.95
N PRO A 50 -9.60 -23.31 0.12
CA PRO A 50 -8.86 -23.69 1.32
C PRO A 50 -9.51 -24.91 1.98
N ALA A 51 -8.69 -25.83 2.48
CA ALA A 51 -9.17 -27.04 3.17
C ALA A 51 -9.83 -26.72 4.53
N THR A 52 -9.49 -25.57 5.11
CA THR A 52 -9.98 -25.11 6.41
C THR A 52 -10.82 -23.85 6.24
N SER A 53 -11.91 -23.73 7.01
CA SER A 53 -12.72 -22.51 7.04
C SER A 53 -11.95 -21.38 7.71
N LEU A 54 -11.64 -20.32 6.95
CA LEU A 54 -10.95 -19.12 7.44
C LEU A 54 -11.96 -18.04 7.88
N LEU A 55 -11.63 -17.35 8.97
CA LEU A 55 -12.37 -16.19 9.45
C LEU A 55 -12.24 -15.02 8.46
N ARG A 56 -13.24 -14.13 8.43
CA ARG A 56 -13.23 -12.95 7.53
C ARG A 56 -11.93 -12.13 7.59
N PRO A 57 -11.36 -11.82 8.77
CA PRO A 57 -10.08 -11.10 8.84
C PRO A 57 -8.92 -11.88 8.19
N GLU A 58 -8.89 -13.21 8.35
CA GLU A 58 -7.84 -14.06 7.77
C GLU A 58 -7.93 -14.08 6.24
N GLN A 59 -9.16 -14.17 5.71
CA GLN A 59 -9.40 -14.05 4.27
C GLN A 59 -8.88 -12.71 3.73
N THR A 60 -9.19 -11.60 4.42
CA THR A 60 -8.71 -10.27 4.06
C THR A 60 -7.17 -10.21 4.08
N SER A 61 -6.51 -10.78 5.09
CA SER A 61 -5.04 -10.81 5.14
C SER A 61 -4.41 -11.56 3.98
N ILE A 62 -5.02 -12.66 3.51
CA ILE A 62 -4.56 -13.40 2.32
C ILE A 62 -4.75 -12.56 1.06
N ILE A 63 -5.87 -11.86 0.93
CA ILE A 63 -6.14 -10.96 -0.21
C ILE A 63 -5.15 -9.79 -0.22
N GLU A 64 -4.87 -9.18 0.92
CA GLU A 64 -3.90 -8.10 1.06
C GLU A 64 -2.47 -8.56 0.72
N PHE A 65 -2.10 -9.77 1.17
CA PHE A 65 -0.84 -10.40 0.77
C PHE A 65 -0.75 -10.52 -0.75
N LEU A 66 -1.80 -11.02 -1.40
CA LEU A 66 -1.84 -11.18 -2.85
C LEU A 66 -1.69 -9.85 -3.59
N GLN A 67 -2.42 -8.83 -3.16
CA GLN A 67 -2.36 -7.50 -3.78
C GLN A 67 -0.96 -6.88 -3.66
N ARG A 68 -0.23 -7.21 -2.60
CA ARG A 68 1.09 -6.68 -2.29
C ARG A 68 2.23 -7.62 -2.67
N SER A 69 1.96 -8.84 -3.12
CA SER A 69 3.00 -9.85 -3.32
C SER A 69 4.08 -9.37 -4.27
N ASN A 70 3.72 -8.66 -5.33
CA ASN A 70 4.66 -8.10 -6.31
C ASN A 70 5.53 -6.95 -5.76
N GLN A 71 5.17 -6.38 -4.61
CA GLN A 71 5.97 -5.38 -3.90
C GLN A 71 6.88 -6.02 -2.83
N LEU A 72 6.69 -7.30 -2.53
CA LEU A 72 7.48 -8.05 -1.55
C LEU A 72 8.61 -8.79 -2.26
N SER A 73 9.81 -8.78 -1.66
CA SER A 73 10.91 -9.61 -2.14
C SER A 73 10.58 -11.11 -2.01
N GLU A 74 11.15 -11.95 -2.87
CA GLU A 74 10.92 -13.40 -2.84
C GLU A 74 11.16 -14.02 -1.45
N PRO A 75 12.26 -13.71 -0.72
CA PRO A 75 12.47 -14.24 0.63
C PRO A 75 11.36 -13.83 1.61
N ARG A 76 10.80 -12.62 1.45
CA ARG A 76 9.72 -12.13 2.30
C ARG A 76 8.40 -12.83 2.00
N GLN A 77 8.13 -13.13 0.72
CA GLN A 77 6.98 -13.93 0.34
C GLN A 77 7.07 -15.34 0.93
N GLN A 78 8.24 -15.98 0.82
CA GLN A 78 8.51 -17.29 1.40
C GLN A 78 8.35 -17.30 2.94
N GLU A 79 8.85 -16.28 3.62
CA GLU A 79 8.71 -16.14 5.08
C GLU A 79 7.23 -16.11 5.49
N LEU A 80 6.41 -15.29 4.81
CA LEU A 80 4.97 -15.20 5.07
C LEU A 80 4.24 -16.51 4.74
N ALA A 81 4.61 -17.18 3.66
CA ALA A 81 4.07 -18.49 3.31
C ALA A 81 4.43 -19.56 4.35
N ASN A 82 5.65 -19.52 4.90
CA ASN A 82 6.08 -20.44 5.94
C ASN A 82 5.35 -20.21 7.27
N ILE A 83 5.00 -18.97 7.63
CA ILE A 83 4.14 -18.67 8.79
C ILE A 83 2.75 -19.32 8.62
N LEU A 84 2.27 -19.41 7.37
CA LEU A 84 0.97 -19.99 7.02
C LEU A 84 1.05 -21.47 6.63
N GLU A 85 2.13 -22.18 6.96
CA GLU A 85 2.31 -23.62 6.70
C GLU A 85 1.10 -24.45 7.16
N GLY A 86 0.48 -24.09 8.29
CA GLY A 86 -0.70 -24.79 8.81
C GLY A 86 -1.92 -24.74 7.89
N ILE A 87 -1.96 -23.80 6.94
CA ILE A 87 -3.06 -23.60 5.98
C ILE A 87 -2.64 -24.03 4.57
N THR A 88 -1.39 -23.74 4.17
CA THR A 88 -0.87 -24.07 2.83
C THR A 88 -0.36 -25.51 2.72
N HIS A 89 -0.03 -26.16 3.85
CA HIS A 89 0.60 -27.47 3.96
C HIS A 89 1.95 -27.61 3.21
N GLU A 90 2.52 -26.49 2.77
CA GLU A 90 3.71 -26.42 1.90
C GLU A 90 4.63 -25.28 2.37
N LYS A 91 5.94 -25.40 2.08
CA LYS A 91 6.97 -24.42 2.46
C LYS A 91 7.65 -23.78 1.26
N GLY A 92 8.28 -22.63 1.51
CA GLY A 92 9.07 -21.90 0.52
C GLY A 92 8.22 -21.55 -0.69
N ASP A 93 8.77 -21.75 -1.89
CA ASP A 93 8.09 -21.36 -3.15
C ASP A 93 6.77 -22.09 -3.36
N LYS A 94 6.66 -23.35 -2.96
CA LYS A 94 5.42 -24.12 -3.04
C LYS A 94 4.34 -23.56 -2.11
N GLY A 95 4.73 -23.12 -0.91
CA GLY A 95 3.85 -22.46 0.03
C GLY A 95 3.34 -21.12 -0.51
N VAL A 96 4.21 -20.34 -1.16
CA VAL A 96 3.83 -19.07 -1.81
C VAL A 96 2.82 -19.33 -2.93
N GLU A 97 3.05 -20.35 -3.75
CA GLU A 97 2.14 -20.70 -4.84
C GLU A 97 0.77 -21.15 -4.31
N GLN A 98 0.73 -22.00 -3.29
CA GLN A 98 -0.52 -22.39 -2.64
C GLN A 98 -1.27 -21.20 -2.05
N LEU A 99 -0.55 -20.29 -1.39
CA LEU A 99 -1.15 -19.08 -0.82
C LEU A 99 -1.76 -18.18 -1.91
N ARG A 100 -1.12 -18.10 -3.08
CA ARG A 100 -1.66 -17.38 -4.24
C ARG A 100 -2.93 -18.03 -4.78
N ARG A 101 -2.98 -19.37 -4.88
CA ARG A 101 -4.16 -20.12 -5.31
C ARG A 101 -5.36 -19.94 -4.38
N ILE A 102 -5.11 -19.95 -3.07
CA ILE A 102 -6.13 -19.72 -2.05
C ILE A 102 -6.65 -18.28 -2.13
N GLY A 103 -5.76 -17.30 -2.24
CA GLY A 103 -6.18 -15.91 -2.38
C GLY A 103 -6.95 -15.64 -3.68
N ALA A 104 -6.57 -16.30 -4.79
CA ALA A 104 -7.28 -16.20 -6.07
C ALA A 104 -8.72 -16.73 -5.95
N TRP A 105 -8.94 -17.78 -5.16
CA TRP A 105 -10.28 -18.29 -4.84
C TRP A 105 -11.13 -17.26 -4.09
N PHE A 106 -10.55 -16.55 -3.13
CA PHE A 106 -11.25 -15.48 -2.39
C PHE A 106 -11.56 -14.25 -3.25
N LEU A 107 -10.71 -13.95 -4.25
CA LEU A 107 -10.94 -12.86 -5.19
C LEU A 107 -11.99 -13.20 -6.27
N GLY A 108 -12.44 -14.45 -6.35
CA GLY A 108 -13.45 -14.89 -7.31
C GLY A 108 -12.94 -14.91 -8.76
N VAL A 109 -11.62 -14.90 -8.95
CA VAL A 109 -11.02 -15.10 -10.27
C VAL A 109 -11.29 -16.55 -10.65
N ARG A 110 -11.97 -16.78 -11.78
CA ARG A 110 -12.32 -18.09 -12.32
C ARG A 110 -11.65 -18.30 -13.66
#